data_AF-A0A7W3ULV7-F1
#
_entry.id   AF-A0A7W3ULV7-F1
#
_cell.length_a   1.000
_cell.length_b   1.000
_cell.length_c   1.000
_cell.angle_alpha   90.00
_cell.angle_beta   90.00
_cell.angle_gamma   90.00
#
_symmetry.space_group_name_H-M   'P 1'
#
loop_
_entity.id
_entity.type
_entity.pdbx_description
1 polymer ?
#
loop_
_entity_poly.entity_id
_entity_poly.type
_entity_poly.pdbx_seq_one_letter_code
_entity_poly.pdbx_strand_id
1 'polypeptide(L)'
;MKRYKLVKKGKRLCTIASAMLFTVIGSAALLPNNAKADAETTKQVQVSAQQESNVKSTSLNTDSQSNNNSPVVQQSNKALIAINPQSSAIKNGWQQSGNNTYYYQNGQKLTGQQSLNGKDYYFNSQGQQQKNYFLTQNNHTYYYQADGTRLNDGFYNNWGHTYYFQKDGARLDNGFYNNWGHTYYFGQGGVRLDDGFYNNWGHTYYFQKDGARLDNGFYNNWGHTYYFGQGGVRLDNSFYNNWGHTYYFGSDGARWDNRFYNNWGHTYYFGGDGALQKQDFAIGHQNYYVDANSGIINGTLLNAPYINQYQVGDMACEATALLEALHNKGYAKNYDIQSFIKTMPIAANGNPNDGFGGGYQRVTYGIFQSIYPEPLTKWGTRFGNVQNISGASPADLQNQLLNGNPIVVYVTMHWAAPQYGHYWWGTGVNNSHVMTVDGYRPGQYHVEDPAGGSYWVSASSFENSYNIKRFAVVVK
;
A
#
# COMPACT_ATOMS: atom_id res chain seq x y z
N MET A 1 19.73 38.61 56.21
CA MET A 1 18.37 38.69 55.62
C MET A 1 18.31 37.71 54.45
N LYS A 2 17.36 36.75 54.54
CA LYS A 2 16.78 35.86 53.50
C LYS A 2 17.70 35.10 52.52
N ARG A 3 17.82 33.79 52.80
CA ARG A 3 18.15 32.70 51.87
C ARG A 3 17.01 32.54 50.85
N TYR A 4 17.30 32.42 49.56
CA TYR A 4 16.32 32.08 48.54
C TYR A 4 16.43 30.59 48.20
N LYS A 5 15.34 29.85 48.48
CA LYS A 5 15.13 28.46 48.04
C LYS A 5 14.64 28.46 46.58
N LEU A 6 15.28 27.69 45.72
CA LEU A 6 14.74 27.26 44.44
C LEU A 6 13.63 26.23 44.69
N VAL A 7 12.37 26.63 44.44
CA VAL A 7 11.22 25.72 44.43
C VAL A 7 10.96 25.28 42.99
N LYS A 8 11.05 23.97 42.76
CA LYS A 8 10.69 23.30 41.50
C LYS A 8 9.17 23.36 41.34
N LYS A 9 8.66 24.07 40.34
CA LYS A 9 7.21 24.16 40.03
C LYS A 9 6.81 23.00 39.11
N GLY A 10 5.73 22.31 39.47
CA GLY A 10 5.32 21.01 38.94
C GLY A 10 4.80 21.01 37.49
N LYS A 11 4.92 19.83 36.88
CA LYS A 11 4.29 19.45 35.61
C LYS A 11 2.77 19.48 35.77
N ARG A 12 2.07 20.22 34.90
CA ARG A 12 0.64 20.05 34.67
C ARG A 12 0.46 19.16 33.44
N LEU A 13 -0.11 17.98 33.65
CA LEU A 13 -0.72 17.16 32.61
C LEU A 13 -1.96 17.91 32.10
N CYS A 14 -2.00 18.22 30.81
CA CYS A 14 -3.19 18.69 30.14
C CYS A 14 -3.80 17.50 29.39
N THR A 15 -4.72 16.80 30.04
CA THR A 15 -5.69 15.94 29.37
C THR A 15 -6.71 16.85 28.70
N ILE A 16 -6.62 16.99 27.37
CA ILE A 16 -7.72 17.51 26.57
C ILE A 16 -8.45 16.30 25.99
N ALA A 17 -9.59 15.99 26.62
CA ALA A 17 -10.64 15.23 25.98
C ALA A 17 -11.36 16.18 25.01
N SER A 18 -11.20 15.97 23.71
CA SER A 18 -12.08 16.54 22.70
C SER A 18 -12.95 15.42 22.15
N ALA A 19 -14.18 15.34 22.67
CA ALA A 19 -15.24 14.62 22.01
C ALA A 19 -15.59 15.38 20.73
N MET A 20 -15.26 14.82 19.57
CA MET A 20 -15.88 15.18 18.30
C MET A 20 -16.82 14.06 17.89
N LEU A 21 -18.12 14.36 17.95
CA LEU A 21 -19.13 13.61 17.20
C LEU A 21 -18.80 13.76 15.71
N PHE A 22 -18.56 12.64 15.03
CA PHE A 22 -18.71 12.56 13.59
C PHE A 22 -19.86 11.62 13.27
N THR A 23 -20.87 12.17 12.60
CA THR A 23 -21.90 11.40 11.90
C THR A 23 -21.24 10.61 10.78
N VAL A 24 -21.14 9.31 10.97
CA VAL A 24 -20.78 8.36 9.92
C VAL A 24 -21.97 8.24 8.98
N ILE A 25 -21.87 8.80 7.77
CA ILE A 25 -22.70 8.36 6.65
C ILE A 25 -21.90 7.27 5.94
N GLY A 26 -22.02 6.06 6.47
CA GLY A 26 -21.60 4.84 5.80
C GLY A 26 -22.82 4.25 5.10
N SER A 27 -22.88 4.33 3.78
CA SER A 27 -23.69 3.39 2.99
C SER A 27 -22.81 2.19 2.69
N ALA A 28 -22.65 1.30 3.68
CA ALA A 28 -22.02 0.01 3.51
C ALA A 28 -23.08 -1.02 3.12
N ALA A 29 -22.97 -1.54 1.89
CA ALA A 29 -23.64 -2.77 1.51
C ALA A 29 -23.03 -3.94 2.31
N LEU A 30 -23.90 -4.66 3.03
CA LEU A 30 -23.57 -5.79 3.89
C LEU A 30 -23.15 -7.01 3.06
N LEU A 31 -22.00 -7.59 3.40
CA LEU A 31 -21.74 -9.03 3.27
C LEU A 31 -21.17 -9.52 4.62
N PRO A 32 -21.68 -10.62 5.20
CA PRO A 32 -21.27 -11.06 6.52
C PRO A 32 -20.05 -11.97 6.40
N ASN A 33 -19.01 -11.73 7.19
CA ASN A 33 -18.06 -12.77 7.59
C ASN A 33 -17.92 -12.74 9.11
N ASN A 34 -18.60 -13.69 9.74
CA ASN A 34 -18.42 -14.05 11.14
C ASN A 34 -17.09 -14.80 11.28
N ALA A 35 -16.21 -14.32 12.15
CA ALA A 35 -15.16 -15.16 12.73
C ALA A 35 -15.24 -15.00 14.25
N LYS A 36 -16.00 -15.89 14.88
CA LYS A 36 -15.82 -16.24 16.29
C LYS A 36 -14.98 -17.51 16.36
N ALA A 37 -14.13 -17.55 17.38
CA ALA A 37 -13.34 -18.68 17.81
C ALA A 37 -14.15 -19.99 17.87
N ASP A 38 -13.50 -21.12 17.62
CA ASP A 38 -13.49 -22.21 18.60
C ASP A 38 -12.46 -23.30 18.30
N ALA A 39 -12.09 -23.95 19.40
CA ALA A 39 -11.32 -25.17 19.49
C ALA A 39 -12.00 -26.35 18.77
N GLU A 40 -11.21 -27.30 18.27
CA GLU A 40 -11.74 -28.56 17.76
C GLU A 40 -11.20 -29.77 18.52
N THR A 41 -12.12 -30.36 19.29
CA THR A 41 -12.07 -31.70 19.83
C THR A 41 -12.59 -32.68 18.78
N THR A 42 -11.84 -33.76 18.59
CA THR A 42 -12.21 -35.14 18.22
C THR A 42 -13.60 -35.37 17.61
N LYS A 43 -13.64 -35.89 16.37
CA LYS A 43 -14.79 -36.64 15.84
C LYS A 43 -14.45 -38.11 15.59
N GLN A 44 -15.23 -38.96 16.23
CA GLN A 44 -15.41 -40.36 15.92
C GLN A 44 -16.22 -40.55 14.63
N VAL A 45 -15.96 -41.64 13.93
CA VAL A 45 -16.88 -42.29 12.99
C VAL A 45 -16.94 -43.78 13.33
N GLN A 46 -18.14 -44.32 13.35
CA GLN A 46 -18.56 -45.67 13.76
C GLN A 46 -19.32 -46.33 12.60
N VAL A 47 -19.06 -47.61 12.27
CA VAL A 47 -19.95 -48.66 11.68
C VAL A 47 -19.21 -50.02 11.83
N SER A 48 -19.48 -50.90 12.82
CA SER A 48 -20.38 -52.10 12.86
C SER A 48 -20.10 -53.19 11.79
N ALA A 49 -20.10 -54.52 12.00
CA ALA A 49 -20.52 -55.49 13.05
C ALA A 49 -19.64 -56.80 12.89
N GLN A 50 -19.61 -57.88 13.69
CA GLN A 50 -20.71 -58.73 14.22
C GLN A 50 -20.16 -59.86 15.16
N GLN A 51 -20.96 -60.24 16.17
CA GLN A 51 -21.15 -61.53 16.93
C GLN A 51 -20.02 -62.20 17.76
N GLU A 52 -20.16 -62.31 19.11
CA GLU A 52 -20.92 -63.27 19.99
C GLU A 52 -20.15 -64.60 20.25
N SER A 53 -20.02 -65.22 21.44
CA SER A 53 -20.56 -65.05 22.81
C SER A 53 -19.87 -66.01 23.84
N ASN A 54 -19.81 -65.58 25.11
CA ASN A 54 -19.92 -66.25 26.44
C ASN A 54 -19.25 -67.63 26.76
N VAL A 55 -18.74 -67.93 27.98
CA VAL A 55 -19.41 -68.08 29.31
C VAL A 55 -18.31 -68.13 30.44
N LYS A 56 -18.34 -67.28 31.51
CA LYS A 56 -18.82 -67.48 32.93
C LYS A 56 -17.97 -68.51 33.76
N SER A 57 -17.56 -68.35 35.04
CA SER A 57 -18.17 -67.73 36.24
C SER A 57 -17.18 -67.57 37.43
N THR A 58 -17.66 -66.83 38.44
CA THR A 58 -17.18 -66.29 39.74
C THR A 58 -16.81 -67.25 40.91
N SER A 59 -15.96 -66.78 41.86
CA SER A 59 -16.15 -66.73 43.35
C SER A 59 -14.83 -66.33 44.09
N LEU A 60 -14.69 -65.15 44.73
CA LEU A 60 -15.01 -64.70 46.13
C LEU A 60 -13.90 -64.92 47.22
N ASN A 61 -13.41 -63.78 47.76
CA ASN A 61 -13.05 -63.41 49.17
C ASN A 61 -12.06 -64.28 50.00
N THR A 62 -11.19 -63.80 50.92
CA THR A 62 -11.16 -62.59 51.79
C THR A 62 -9.76 -62.42 52.43
N ASP A 63 -9.48 -61.21 52.95
CA ASP A 63 -8.31 -60.71 53.70
C ASP A 63 -7.87 -61.47 54.97
N SER A 64 -6.57 -61.40 55.33
CA SER A 64 -6.07 -60.56 56.47
C SER A 64 -4.66 -60.94 56.98
N GLN A 65 -3.87 -59.88 57.22
CA GLN A 65 -2.63 -59.68 58.01
C GLN A 65 -2.64 -60.37 59.42
N SER A 66 -1.58 -60.58 60.23
CA SER A 66 -0.20 -60.04 60.34
C SER A 66 0.60 -60.79 61.45
N ASN A 67 1.93 -60.91 61.26
CA ASN A 67 3.07 -60.75 62.21
C ASN A 67 3.21 -61.52 63.55
N ASN A 68 4.39 -62.17 63.80
CA ASN A 68 5.62 -61.60 64.44
C ASN A 68 6.49 -62.60 65.26
N ASN A 69 7.82 -62.41 65.13
CA ASN A 69 8.95 -62.62 66.08
C ASN A 69 9.62 -63.99 66.39
N SER A 70 10.83 -64.17 65.83
CA SER A 70 12.20 -64.49 66.38
C SER A 70 12.39 -65.11 67.78
N PRO A 71 13.50 -65.86 68.14
CA PRO A 71 14.93 -65.50 67.87
C PRO A 71 16.07 -66.63 67.93
N VAL A 72 17.36 -66.18 67.80
CA VAL A 72 18.70 -66.68 68.30
C VAL A 72 19.49 -67.90 67.70
N VAL A 73 20.66 -67.56 67.07
CA VAL A 73 22.09 -68.05 67.05
C VAL A 73 22.49 -69.54 67.27
N GLN A 74 23.28 -70.14 66.33
CA GLN A 74 24.65 -70.71 66.50
C GLN A 74 25.26 -71.34 65.22
N GLN A 75 26.55 -71.65 65.30
CA GLN A 75 27.64 -71.59 64.30
C GLN A 75 28.15 -72.99 63.86
N SER A 76 28.70 -73.16 62.65
CA SER A 76 29.82 -74.11 62.41
C SER A 76 30.60 -73.80 61.12
N ASN A 77 31.94 -73.93 61.22
CA ASN A 77 32.95 -73.60 60.20
C ASN A 77 33.32 -74.82 59.34
N LYS A 78 33.61 -74.61 58.05
CA LYS A 78 34.64 -75.38 57.32
C LYS A 78 35.18 -74.56 56.14
N ALA A 79 36.46 -74.20 56.21
CA ALA A 79 37.16 -73.37 55.24
C ALA A 79 37.55 -74.15 53.97
N LEU A 80 37.46 -73.50 52.80
CA LEU A 80 38.19 -73.86 51.57
C LEU A 80 38.47 -72.60 50.71
N ILE A 81 39.77 -72.29 50.62
CA ILE A 81 40.54 -71.71 49.50
C ILE A 81 40.07 -70.37 48.91
N ALA A 82 40.83 -69.32 49.23
CA ALA A 82 40.80 -68.04 48.54
C ALA A 82 41.32 -68.18 47.10
N ILE A 83 40.41 -68.00 46.14
CA ILE A 83 40.78 -67.61 44.77
C ILE A 83 40.67 -66.09 44.76
N ASN A 84 41.79 -65.41 44.58
CA ASN A 84 41.84 -63.96 44.46
C ASN A 84 41.27 -63.55 43.08
N PRO A 85 40.07 -62.94 42.95
CA PRO A 85 39.71 -62.30 41.71
C PRO A 85 40.46 -60.98 41.69
N GLN A 86 41.46 -60.89 40.82
CA GLN A 86 42.10 -59.63 40.46
C GLN A 86 41.00 -58.66 40.03
N SER A 87 40.64 -57.75 40.94
CA SER A 87 39.67 -56.68 40.73
C SER A 87 40.14 -55.84 39.55
N SER A 88 39.57 -56.11 38.38
CA SER A 88 39.63 -55.17 37.27
C SER A 88 38.90 -53.92 37.76
N ALA A 89 39.62 -52.86 38.09
CA ALA A 89 39.00 -51.61 38.53
C ALA A 89 37.95 -51.18 37.48
N ILE A 90 36.68 -51.21 37.88
CA ILE A 90 35.57 -50.87 36.98
C ILE A 90 35.73 -49.41 36.60
N LYS A 91 36.03 -49.13 35.33
CA LYS A 91 36.16 -47.76 34.83
C LYS A 91 34.80 -47.08 34.90
N ASN A 92 34.75 -45.91 35.52
CA ASN A 92 33.58 -45.04 35.62
C ASN A 92 33.97 -43.59 35.38
N GLY A 93 33.03 -42.80 34.86
CA GLY A 93 33.21 -41.38 34.60
C GLY A 93 33.98 -41.07 33.31
N TRP A 94 34.45 -39.82 33.22
CA TRP A 94 35.18 -39.30 32.06
C TRP A 94 36.56 -39.95 31.93
N GLN A 95 36.89 -40.37 30.71
CA GLN A 95 38.19 -40.97 30.37
C GLN A 95 38.68 -40.39 29.05
N GLN A 96 39.98 -40.15 28.93
CA GLN A 96 40.60 -39.66 27.71
C GLN A 96 41.62 -40.67 27.19
N SER A 97 41.57 -40.94 25.89
CA SER A 97 42.53 -41.80 25.21
C SER A 97 42.85 -41.22 23.84
N GLY A 98 44.11 -40.79 23.66
CA GLY A 98 44.51 -39.95 22.53
C GLY A 98 43.70 -38.65 22.49
N ASN A 99 43.16 -38.31 21.31
CA ASN A 99 42.32 -37.13 21.11
C ASN A 99 40.84 -37.36 21.44
N ASN A 100 40.45 -38.56 21.86
CA ASN A 100 39.06 -38.92 22.09
C ASN A 100 38.72 -38.92 23.57
N THR A 101 37.56 -38.37 23.90
CA THR A 101 36.97 -38.39 25.24
C THR A 101 35.81 -39.39 25.28
N TYR A 102 35.71 -40.17 26.36
CA TYR A 102 34.71 -41.20 26.58
C TYR A 102 34.08 -41.01 27.96
N TYR A 103 32.86 -41.53 28.16
CA TYR A 103 32.27 -41.67 29.49
C TYR A 103 31.95 -43.14 29.74
N TYR A 104 32.40 -43.66 30.88
CA TYR A 104 32.15 -45.03 31.29
C TYR A 104 31.12 -45.10 32.42
N GLN A 105 30.19 -46.07 32.33
CA GLN A 105 29.28 -46.41 33.41
C GLN A 105 29.25 -47.93 33.56
N ASN A 106 29.56 -48.43 34.77
CA ASN A 106 29.70 -49.85 35.08
C ASN A 106 30.67 -50.57 34.13
N GLY A 107 31.77 -49.91 33.76
CA GLY A 107 32.80 -50.48 32.88
C GLY A 107 32.47 -50.47 31.38
N GLN A 108 31.28 -50.02 30.98
CA GLN A 108 30.86 -49.89 29.57
C GLN A 108 30.94 -48.44 29.10
N LYS A 109 31.35 -48.22 27.85
CA LYS A 109 31.32 -46.89 27.21
C LYS A 109 29.87 -46.50 26.92
N LEU A 110 29.50 -45.27 27.25
CA LEU A 110 28.23 -44.71 26.80
C LEU A 110 28.29 -44.33 25.32
N THR A 111 27.16 -44.49 24.63
CA THR A 111 26.95 -44.14 23.21
C THR A 111 25.64 -43.36 23.06
N GLY A 112 25.46 -42.66 21.95
CA GLY A 112 24.25 -41.87 21.68
C GLY A 112 24.20 -40.55 22.46
N GLN A 113 23.00 -39.96 22.53
CA GLN A 113 22.75 -38.76 23.33
C GLN A 113 22.67 -39.13 24.82
N GLN A 114 23.39 -38.41 25.68
CA GLN A 114 23.50 -38.70 27.10
C GLN A 114 23.43 -37.42 27.93
N SER A 115 22.58 -37.40 28.97
CA SER A 115 22.51 -36.31 29.94
C SER A 115 23.34 -36.68 31.17
N LEU A 116 24.44 -35.97 31.38
CA LEU A 116 25.42 -36.23 32.44
C LEU A 116 25.60 -34.96 33.28
N ASN A 117 25.27 -35.03 34.58
CA ASN A 117 25.38 -33.91 35.52
C ASN A 117 24.70 -32.61 35.02
N GLY A 118 23.50 -32.73 34.43
CA GLY A 118 22.73 -31.59 33.93
C GLY A 118 23.23 -30.99 32.61
N LYS A 119 24.18 -31.64 31.93
CA LYS A 119 24.67 -31.26 30.60
C LYS A 119 24.43 -32.39 29.61
N ASP A 120 24.07 -32.05 28.38
CA ASP A 120 23.82 -33.03 27.33
C ASP A 120 25.05 -33.21 26.44
N TYR A 121 25.37 -34.46 26.13
CA TYR A 121 26.52 -34.86 25.32
C TYR A 121 26.10 -35.85 24.23
N TYR A 122 26.91 -36.00 23.19
CA TYR A 122 26.73 -37.05 22.19
C TYR A 122 28.01 -37.86 22.04
N PHE A 123 27.86 -39.17 22.09
CA PHE A 123 28.92 -40.14 21.87
C PHE A 123 28.57 -40.95 20.62
N ASN A 124 29.51 -41.09 19.69
CA ASN A 124 29.28 -41.91 18.49
C ASN A 124 29.16 -43.41 18.85
N SER A 125 28.97 -44.27 17.84
CA SER A 125 28.85 -45.73 18.05
C SER A 125 30.09 -46.38 18.68
N GLN A 126 31.25 -45.73 18.64
CA GLN A 126 32.50 -46.18 19.29
C GLN A 126 32.67 -45.60 20.72
N GLY A 127 31.70 -44.83 21.19
CA GLY A 127 31.69 -44.15 22.48
C GLY A 127 32.53 -42.86 22.54
N GLN A 128 32.97 -42.33 21.39
CA GLN A 128 33.78 -41.11 21.33
C GLN A 128 32.86 -39.88 21.40
N GLN A 129 33.13 -38.98 22.33
CA GLN A 129 32.42 -37.71 22.48
C GLN A 129 32.59 -36.85 21.24
N GLN A 130 31.48 -36.36 20.69
CA GLN A 130 31.49 -35.43 19.56
C GLN A 130 31.48 -33.97 20.05
N LYS A 131 32.27 -33.14 19.36
CA LYS A 131 32.48 -31.71 19.66
C LYS A 131 32.47 -30.93 18.34
N ASN A 132 32.00 -29.69 18.36
CA ASN A 132 31.74 -28.90 17.15
C ASN A 132 30.97 -29.70 16.08
N TYR A 133 29.94 -30.42 16.51
CA TYR A 133 29.29 -31.45 15.71
C TYR A 133 27.79 -31.21 15.60
N PHE A 134 27.27 -31.30 14.38
CA PHE A 134 25.83 -31.28 14.12
C PHE A 134 25.30 -32.70 14.06
N LEU A 135 24.33 -33.01 14.91
CA LEU A 135 23.61 -34.28 14.89
C LEU A 135 22.21 -34.04 14.34
N THR A 136 21.88 -34.70 13.22
CA THR A 136 20.50 -34.77 12.74
C THR A 136 19.92 -36.14 13.10
N GLN A 137 18.88 -36.15 13.94
CA GLN A 137 18.21 -37.37 14.38
C GLN A 137 16.72 -37.08 14.58
N ASN A 138 15.84 -37.99 14.16
CA ASN A 138 14.39 -37.86 14.28
C ASN A 138 13.85 -36.53 13.74
N ASN A 139 14.39 -36.08 12.60
CA ASN A 139 14.04 -34.81 11.96
C ASN A 139 14.38 -33.53 12.77
N HIS A 140 15.20 -33.66 13.81
CA HIS A 140 15.75 -32.54 14.58
C HIS A 140 17.25 -32.45 14.39
N THR A 141 17.76 -31.21 14.37
CA THR A 141 19.20 -30.95 14.33
C THR A 141 19.63 -30.38 15.68
N TYR A 142 20.71 -30.93 16.24
CA TYR A 142 21.32 -30.51 17.50
C TYR A 142 22.77 -30.11 17.24
N TYR A 143 23.30 -29.15 18.00
CA TYR A 143 24.71 -28.76 17.92
C TYR A 143 25.43 -29.05 19.23
N TYR A 144 26.53 -29.78 19.15
CA TYR A 144 27.45 -30.05 20.26
C TYR A 144 28.65 -29.13 20.14
N GLN A 145 28.85 -28.29 21.15
CA GLN A 145 29.82 -27.20 21.19
C GLN A 145 31.27 -27.73 21.32
N ALA A 146 32.24 -26.82 21.35
CA ALA A 146 33.66 -27.16 21.49
C ALA A 146 34.00 -27.85 22.82
N ASP A 147 33.25 -27.55 23.89
CA ASP A 147 33.37 -28.24 25.19
C ASP A 147 32.64 -29.60 25.20
N GLY A 148 31.93 -29.91 24.13
CA GLY A 148 31.15 -31.14 23.91
C GLY A 148 29.75 -31.11 24.47
N THR A 149 29.33 -30.02 25.13
CA THR A 149 27.95 -29.86 25.59
C THR A 149 27.03 -29.48 24.43
N ARG A 150 25.77 -29.92 24.48
CA ARG A 150 24.75 -29.48 23.54
C ARG A 150 24.39 -28.01 23.77
N LEU A 151 24.28 -27.26 22.67
CA LEU A 151 23.75 -25.90 22.71
C LEU A 151 22.23 -25.95 22.89
N ASN A 152 21.75 -25.45 24.03
CA ASN A 152 20.33 -25.34 24.35
C ASN A 152 20.01 -23.85 24.60
N ASP A 153 18.86 -23.38 24.11
CA ASP A 153 18.38 -21.99 24.24
C ASP A 153 19.42 -20.94 23.84
N GLY A 154 19.99 -21.07 22.65
CA GLY A 154 21.14 -20.26 22.24
C GLY A 154 21.32 -20.13 20.74
N PHE A 155 22.02 -19.06 20.36
CA PHE A 155 22.35 -18.76 18.97
C PHE A 155 23.68 -19.40 18.58
N TYR A 156 23.74 -19.86 17.34
CA TYR A 156 24.96 -20.30 16.69
C TYR A 156 25.17 -19.49 15.42
N ASN A 157 26.36 -18.94 15.26
CA ASN A 157 26.74 -18.13 14.09
C ASN A 157 27.91 -18.81 13.39
N ASN A 158 27.77 -19.08 12.10
CA ASN A 158 28.87 -19.58 11.28
C ASN A 158 28.69 -19.19 9.81
N TRP A 159 29.79 -18.77 9.17
CA TRP A 159 29.84 -18.36 7.76
C TRP A 159 28.76 -17.35 7.34
N GLY A 160 28.42 -16.40 8.23
CA GLY A 160 27.39 -15.39 7.95
C GLY A 160 25.95 -15.88 8.14
N HIS A 161 25.73 -17.11 8.59
CA HIS A 161 24.43 -17.64 8.92
C HIS A 161 24.21 -17.72 10.43
N THR A 162 23.03 -17.29 10.85
CA THR A 162 22.57 -17.36 12.24
C THR A 162 21.53 -18.49 12.37
N TYR A 163 21.69 -19.31 13.39
CA TYR A 163 20.77 -20.38 13.77
C TYR A 163 20.39 -20.22 15.24
N TYR A 164 19.21 -20.69 15.63
CA TYR A 164 18.79 -20.72 17.02
C TYR A 164 18.44 -22.16 17.43
N PHE A 165 18.97 -22.58 18.57
CA PHE A 165 18.67 -23.85 19.20
C PHE A 165 17.76 -23.61 20.39
N GLN A 166 16.62 -24.28 20.39
CA GLN A 166 15.57 -24.12 21.39
C GLN A 166 15.97 -24.73 22.74
N LYS A 167 15.12 -24.60 23.76
CA LYS A 167 15.38 -25.11 25.11
C LYS A 167 15.61 -26.62 25.17
N ASP A 168 14.97 -27.38 24.28
CA ASP A 168 15.16 -28.83 24.13
C ASP A 168 16.41 -29.19 23.29
N GLY A 169 17.17 -28.18 22.85
CA GLY A 169 18.35 -28.30 22.02
C GLY A 169 18.07 -28.49 20.54
N ALA A 170 16.81 -28.58 20.10
CA ALA A 170 16.50 -28.72 18.68
C ALA A 170 16.63 -27.36 17.98
N ARG A 171 17.27 -27.35 16.81
CA ARG A 171 17.35 -26.18 15.94
C ARG A 171 15.94 -25.75 15.50
N LEU A 172 15.68 -24.45 15.55
CA LEU A 172 14.44 -23.86 15.08
C LEU A 172 14.47 -23.75 13.55
N ASP A 173 13.60 -24.52 12.88
CA ASP A 173 13.45 -24.53 11.43
C ASP A 173 12.02 -24.11 11.06
N ASN A 174 11.87 -23.25 10.04
CA ASN A 174 10.60 -22.67 9.56
C ASN A 174 9.74 -21.99 10.65
N GLY A 175 10.37 -21.35 11.62
CA GLY A 175 9.70 -20.87 12.84
C GLY A 175 10.08 -19.45 13.25
N PHE A 176 9.16 -18.82 13.98
CA PHE A 176 9.40 -17.52 14.60
C PHE A 176 10.08 -17.67 15.96
N TYR A 177 11.06 -16.81 16.19
CA TYR A 177 11.63 -16.57 17.51
C TYR A 177 11.29 -15.16 17.94
N ASN A 178 10.67 -15.02 19.12
CA ASN A 178 10.28 -13.73 19.67
C ASN A 178 11.02 -13.50 20.97
N ASN A 179 11.87 -12.47 21.01
CA ASN A 179 12.56 -12.10 22.24
C ASN A 179 12.95 -10.63 22.22
N TRP A 180 12.97 -10.00 23.40
CA TRP A 180 13.33 -8.59 23.58
C TRP A 180 12.53 -7.60 22.71
N GLY A 181 11.27 -7.92 22.40
CA GLY A 181 10.44 -7.09 21.53
C GLY A 181 10.75 -7.20 20.04
N HIS A 182 11.66 -8.11 19.66
CA HIS A 182 12.01 -8.39 18.27
C HIS A 182 11.50 -9.76 17.85
N THR A 183 11.05 -9.85 16.61
CA THR A 183 10.64 -11.09 15.94
C THR A 183 11.68 -11.44 14.89
N TYR A 184 12.16 -12.67 14.92
CA TYR A 184 13.07 -13.24 13.94
C TYR A 184 12.40 -14.45 13.30
N TYR A 185 12.74 -14.77 12.05
CA TYR A 185 12.27 -15.99 11.41
C TYR A 185 13.45 -16.82 10.95
N PHE A 186 13.43 -18.10 11.33
CA PHE A 186 14.38 -19.08 10.87
C PHE A 186 13.71 -19.91 9.80
N GLY A 187 14.19 -19.81 8.56
CA GLY A 187 13.59 -20.44 7.40
C GLY A 187 13.95 -21.92 7.26
N GLN A 188 13.89 -22.40 6.02
CA GLN A 188 14.25 -23.76 5.68
C GLN A 188 15.72 -24.03 6.04
N GLY A 189 15.99 -25.14 6.71
CA GLY A 189 17.34 -25.46 7.18
C GLY A 189 17.80 -24.59 8.36
N GLY A 190 16.89 -23.86 9.01
CA GLY A 190 17.13 -23.12 10.24
C GLY A 190 17.98 -21.87 10.08
N VAL A 191 18.21 -21.40 8.85
CA VAL A 191 18.93 -20.14 8.60
C VAL A 191 17.99 -18.98 8.90
N ARG A 192 18.44 -18.02 9.71
CA ARG A 192 17.70 -16.79 9.98
C ARG A 192 17.57 -15.94 8.71
N LEU A 193 16.39 -15.40 8.47
CA LEU A 193 16.18 -14.44 7.38
C LEU A 193 16.73 -13.07 7.79
N ASP A 194 17.60 -12.52 6.95
CA ASP A 194 18.28 -11.23 7.16
C ASP A 194 18.20 -10.40 5.87
N ASP A 195 18.07 -9.07 6.03
CA ASP A 195 18.10 -8.06 4.96
C ASP A 195 17.31 -8.41 3.69
N GLY A 196 16.02 -8.73 3.85
CA GLY A 196 15.25 -9.22 2.73
C GLY A 196 13.74 -9.26 2.94
N PHE A 197 13.03 -9.19 1.81
CA PHE A 197 11.60 -9.44 1.77
C PHE A 197 11.31 -10.93 1.88
N TYR A 198 10.24 -11.26 2.58
CA TYR A 198 9.76 -12.63 2.71
C TYR A 198 8.26 -12.68 2.46
N ASN A 199 7.85 -13.50 1.49
CA ASN A 199 6.45 -13.68 1.13
C ASN A 199 5.98 -15.02 1.65
N ASN A 200 5.05 -15.01 2.60
CA ASN A 200 4.46 -16.24 3.11
C ASN A 200 3.09 -15.95 3.74
N TRP A 201 2.23 -16.97 3.80
CA TRP A 201 0.88 -16.86 4.37
C TRP A 201 0.03 -15.73 3.79
N GLY A 202 0.21 -15.41 2.50
CA GLY A 202 -0.50 -14.31 1.84
C GLY A 202 -0.04 -12.91 2.23
N HIS A 203 1.10 -12.79 2.92
CA HIS A 203 1.64 -11.53 3.39
C HIS A 203 3.10 -11.35 2.98
N THR A 204 3.49 -10.08 2.85
CA THR A 204 4.87 -9.67 2.65
C THR A 204 5.43 -9.13 3.96
N TYR A 205 6.61 -9.59 4.35
CA TYR A 205 7.38 -9.13 5.50
C TYR A 205 8.74 -8.62 5.02
N TYR A 206 9.41 -7.82 5.84
CA TYR A 206 10.82 -7.48 5.64
C TYR A 206 11.62 -7.75 6.90
N PHE A 207 12.73 -8.46 6.76
CA PHE A 207 13.69 -8.71 7.82
C PHE A 207 14.88 -7.77 7.61
N GLN A 208 15.24 -7.04 8.66
CA GLN A 208 16.33 -6.08 8.63
C GLN A 208 17.68 -6.80 8.64
N LYS A 209 18.77 -6.03 8.50
CA LYS A 209 20.14 -6.58 8.49
C LYS A 209 20.55 -7.29 9.77
N ASP A 210 19.96 -6.92 10.90
CA ASP A 210 20.15 -7.60 12.19
C ASP A 210 19.24 -8.83 12.36
N GLY A 211 18.42 -9.14 11.35
CA GLY A 211 17.45 -10.22 11.31
C GLY A 211 16.11 -9.91 11.98
N ALA A 212 15.96 -8.74 12.61
CA ALA A 212 14.69 -8.37 13.21
C ALA A 212 13.68 -8.01 12.11
N ARG A 213 12.48 -8.60 12.19
CA ARG A 213 11.34 -8.24 11.35
C ARG A 213 10.98 -6.78 11.58
N LEU A 214 10.74 -6.05 10.49
CA LEU A 214 10.31 -4.67 10.54
C LEU A 214 8.81 -4.60 10.86
N ASP A 215 8.49 -4.09 12.04
CA ASP A 215 7.11 -3.92 12.53
C ASP A 215 6.82 -2.43 12.77
N ASN A 216 5.65 -1.97 12.32
CA ASN A 216 5.19 -0.57 12.44
C ASN A 216 6.18 0.47 11.93
N GLY A 217 6.80 0.22 10.77
CA GLY A 217 7.92 1.01 10.27
C GLY A 217 7.94 1.17 8.77
N PHE A 218 8.59 2.25 8.33
CA PHE A 218 8.88 2.52 6.94
C PHE A 218 10.16 1.81 6.49
N TYR A 219 10.15 1.31 5.27
CA TYR A 219 11.33 0.84 4.55
C TYR A 219 11.48 1.62 3.26
N ASN A 220 12.68 2.15 3.02
CA ASN A 220 12.98 2.95 1.83
C ASN A 220 14.14 2.31 1.09
N ASN A 221 13.93 1.91 -0.16
CA ASN A 221 15.00 1.40 -1.01
C ASN A 221 14.62 1.54 -2.49
N TRP A 222 15.61 1.74 -3.36
CA TRP A 222 15.44 1.84 -4.81
C TRP A 222 14.39 2.88 -5.27
N GLY A 223 14.25 3.98 -4.53
CA GLY A 223 13.24 5.02 -4.83
C GLY A 223 11.81 4.64 -4.43
N HIS A 224 11.60 3.50 -3.77
CA HIS A 224 10.31 3.08 -3.26
C HIS A 224 10.25 3.16 -1.73
N THR A 225 9.10 3.58 -1.25
CA THR A 225 8.75 3.61 0.18
C THR A 225 7.71 2.54 0.45
N TYR A 226 7.92 1.71 1.46
CA TYR A 226 6.98 0.70 1.93
C TYR A 226 6.69 0.93 3.41
N TYR A 227 5.52 0.49 3.88
CA TYR A 227 5.21 0.49 5.32
C TYR A 227 4.79 -0.90 5.75
N PHE A 228 5.38 -1.36 6.85
CA PHE A 228 5.05 -2.63 7.50
C PHE A 228 4.29 -2.30 8.78
N GLY A 229 3.04 -2.75 8.84
CA GLY A 229 2.13 -2.46 9.95
C GLY A 229 2.30 -3.39 11.14
N GLN A 230 1.20 -3.54 11.88
CA GLN A 230 1.13 -4.43 13.03
C GLN A 230 1.41 -5.88 12.60
N GLY A 231 2.29 -6.57 13.33
CA GLY A 231 2.70 -7.92 12.99
C GLY A 231 3.61 -8.00 11.76
N GLY A 232 4.19 -6.87 11.34
CA GLY A 232 5.18 -6.81 10.26
C GLY A 232 4.60 -7.05 8.87
N VAL A 233 3.29 -7.00 8.70
CA VAL A 233 2.63 -7.18 7.39
C VAL A 233 2.75 -5.88 6.60
N ARG A 234 3.28 -5.96 5.38
CA ARG A 234 3.34 -4.84 4.45
C ARG A 234 1.94 -4.35 4.08
N LEU A 235 1.76 -3.04 4.02
CA LEU A 235 0.53 -2.44 3.52
C LEU A 235 0.46 -2.50 1.99
N ASP A 236 -0.58 -3.15 1.48
CA ASP A 236 -0.89 -3.24 0.05
C ASP A 236 -2.31 -2.69 -0.18
N ASN A 237 -2.52 -1.96 -1.27
CA ASN A 237 -3.81 -1.34 -1.66
C ASN A 237 -4.54 -0.61 -0.51
N SER A 238 -3.82 0.06 0.37
CA SER A 238 -4.39 0.55 1.62
C SER A 238 -3.86 1.94 2.00
N PHE A 239 -4.70 2.64 2.76
CA PHE A 239 -4.37 3.95 3.29
C PHE A 239 -3.66 3.82 4.63
N TYR A 240 -2.69 4.70 4.83
CA TYR A 240 -2.02 4.89 6.10
C TYR A 240 -2.22 6.33 6.57
N ASN A 241 -2.69 6.50 7.80
CA ASN A 241 -2.94 7.81 8.39
C ASN A 241 -2.05 7.98 9.61
N ASN A 242 -1.14 8.95 9.56
CA ASN A 242 -0.31 9.29 10.71
C ASN A 242 0.18 10.73 10.62
N TRP A 243 0.40 11.35 11.78
CA TRP A 243 0.91 12.73 11.88
C TRP A 243 0.08 13.78 11.12
N GLY A 244 -1.22 13.57 10.98
CA GLY A 244 -2.11 14.47 10.22
C GLY A 244 -2.03 14.29 8.70
N HIS A 245 -1.23 13.34 8.21
CA HIS A 245 -1.09 13.02 6.79
C HIS A 245 -1.76 11.70 6.45
N THR A 246 -2.22 11.61 5.21
CA THR A 246 -2.76 10.39 4.61
C THR A 246 -1.85 9.97 3.46
N TYR A 247 -1.46 8.70 3.45
CA TYR A 247 -0.63 8.08 2.42
C TYR A 247 -1.39 6.90 1.81
N TYR A 248 -1.06 6.53 0.58
CA TYR A 248 -1.62 5.34 -0.05
C TYR A 248 -0.50 4.42 -0.54
N PHE A 249 -0.64 3.13 -0.26
CA PHE A 249 0.26 2.08 -0.73
C PHE A 249 -0.44 1.26 -1.80
N GLY A 250 0.20 1.13 -2.97
CA GLY A 250 -0.32 0.43 -4.12
C GLY A 250 -0.37 -1.09 -3.96
N SER A 251 -0.76 -1.77 -5.03
CA SER A 251 -0.85 -3.24 -5.05
C SER A 251 0.51 -3.94 -4.93
N ASP A 252 1.57 -3.26 -5.36
CA ASP A 252 2.97 -3.69 -5.19
C ASP A 252 3.53 -3.32 -3.81
N GLY A 253 2.72 -2.70 -2.96
CA GLY A 253 3.06 -2.19 -1.63
C GLY A 253 3.88 -0.91 -1.65
N ALA A 254 4.23 -0.36 -2.81
CA ALA A 254 4.95 0.90 -2.88
C ALA A 254 3.99 2.07 -2.59
N ARG A 255 4.46 3.02 -1.79
CA ARG A 255 3.75 4.28 -1.54
C ARG A 255 3.61 5.06 -2.85
N TRP A 256 2.44 5.64 -3.06
CA TRP A 256 2.20 6.49 -4.22
C TRP A 256 2.73 7.90 -3.97
N ASP A 257 3.64 8.32 -4.85
CA ASP A 257 4.29 9.63 -4.82
C ASP A 257 4.07 10.32 -6.18
N ASN A 258 3.83 11.64 -6.16
CA ASN A 258 3.55 12.46 -7.36
C ASN A 258 2.50 11.86 -8.31
N ARG A 259 1.37 11.42 -7.76
CA ARG A 259 0.41 10.59 -8.50
C ARG A 259 -1.03 10.96 -8.24
N PHE A 260 -1.81 11.03 -9.31
CA PHE A 260 -3.27 11.11 -9.23
C PHE A 260 -3.88 9.77 -8.80
N TYR A 261 -4.85 9.86 -7.90
CA TYR A 261 -5.67 8.73 -7.46
C TYR A 261 -7.12 9.03 -7.79
N ASN A 262 -7.73 8.18 -8.62
CA ASN A 262 -9.12 8.30 -9.04
C ASN A 262 -9.91 7.17 -8.37
N ASN A 263 -10.78 7.53 -7.43
CA ASN A 263 -11.66 6.57 -6.78
C ASN A 263 -12.93 7.26 -6.29
N TRP A 264 -14.02 6.50 -6.16
CA TRP A 264 -15.32 6.99 -5.68
C TRP A 264 -15.88 8.19 -6.47
N GLY A 265 -15.54 8.31 -7.76
CA GLY A 265 -15.96 9.44 -8.60
C GLY A 265 -15.21 10.74 -8.33
N HIS A 266 -14.12 10.70 -7.55
CA HIS A 266 -13.31 11.86 -7.20
C HIS A 266 -11.86 11.66 -7.61
N THR A 267 -11.17 12.79 -7.83
CA THR A 267 -9.74 12.83 -8.11
C THR A 267 -9.02 13.39 -6.90
N TYR A 268 -7.91 12.74 -6.54
CA TYR A 268 -7.00 13.11 -5.45
C TYR A 268 -5.58 13.15 -5.99
N TYR A 269 -4.67 13.79 -5.27
CA TYR A 269 -3.25 13.80 -5.64
C TYR A 269 -2.35 13.55 -4.43
N PHE A 270 -1.43 12.60 -4.56
CA PHE A 270 -0.37 12.36 -3.60
C PHE A 270 0.89 13.11 -4.04
N GLY A 271 1.41 13.97 -3.15
CA GLY A 271 2.58 14.80 -3.41
C GLY A 271 3.90 14.02 -3.52
N GLY A 272 5.00 14.74 -3.72
CA GLY A 272 6.33 14.11 -3.77
C GLY A 272 6.83 13.55 -2.44
N ASP A 273 6.25 14.01 -1.33
CA ASP A 273 6.42 13.43 0.00
C ASP A 273 5.47 12.25 0.26
N GLY A 274 4.65 11.87 -0.73
CA GLY A 274 3.65 10.82 -0.68
C GLY A 274 2.38 11.16 0.11
N ALA A 275 2.27 12.36 0.66
CA ALA A 275 1.08 12.76 1.41
C ALA A 275 -0.03 13.21 0.45
N LEU A 276 -1.27 12.88 0.78
CA LEU A 276 -2.46 13.39 0.11
C LEU A 276 -2.49 14.92 0.22
N GLN A 277 -2.56 15.61 -0.91
CA GLN A 277 -2.69 17.06 -0.94
C GLN A 277 -4.04 17.50 -0.35
N LYS A 278 -3.97 18.51 0.52
CA LYS A 278 -5.13 19.16 1.17
C LYS A 278 -5.09 20.68 1.00
N GLN A 279 -4.25 21.17 0.10
CA GLN A 279 -4.15 22.57 -0.27
C GLN A 279 -4.02 22.66 -1.77
N ASP A 280 -4.36 23.81 -2.32
CA ASP A 280 -4.15 24.11 -3.74
C ASP A 280 -2.69 23.90 -4.11
N PHE A 281 -2.47 23.32 -5.28
CA PHE A 281 -1.13 23.02 -5.78
C PHE A 281 -1.06 23.25 -7.29
N ALA A 282 0.16 23.31 -7.81
CA ALA A 282 0.40 23.44 -9.24
C ALA A 282 1.27 22.29 -9.74
N ILE A 283 0.97 21.80 -10.94
CA ILE A 283 1.82 20.88 -11.70
C ILE A 283 2.11 21.53 -13.04
N GLY A 284 3.37 21.92 -13.25
CA GLY A 284 3.76 22.70 -14.42
C GLY A 284 3.05 24.06 -14.42
N HIS A 285 2.26 24.33 -15.45
CA HIS A 285 1.50 25.57 -15.61
C HIS A 285 0.04 25.45 -15.16
N GLN A 286 -0.41 24.26 -14.74
CA GLN A 286 -1.79 24.01 -14.34
C GLN A 286 -1.92 24.08 -12.81
N ASN A 287 -2.90 24.86 -12.35
CA ASN A 287 -3.27 24.95 -10.94
C ASN A 287 -4.44 23.99 -10.64
N TYR A 288 -4.47 23.43 -9.45
CA TYR A 288 -5.51 22.53 -8.95
C TYR A 288 -6.10 23.09 -7.66
N TYR A 289 -7.43 23.14 -7.59
CA TYR A 289 -8.17 23.59 -6.42
C TYR A 289 -8.60 22.38 -5.59
N VAL A 290 -8.31 22.39 -4.29
CA VAL A 290 -8.47 21.22 -3.43
C VAL A 290 -9.34 21.55 -2.22
N ASP A 291 -10.33 20.70 -1.95
CA ASP A 291 -11.07 20.75 -0.69
C ASP A 291 -10.17 20.32 0.47
N ALA A 292 -9.87 21.25 1.39
CA ALA A 292 -8.89 21.04 2.45
C ALA A 292 -9.27 19.94 3.47
N ASN A 293 -10.55 19.58 3.56
CA ASN A 293 -11.00 18.55 4.49
C ASN A 293 -10.78 17.15 3.90
N SER A 294 -11.24 16.96 2.65
CA SER A 294 -11.29 15.67 1.97
C SER A 294 -10.08 15.38 1.08
N GLY A 295 -9.36 16.41 0.61
CA GLY A 295 -8.33 16.28 -0.42
C GLY A 295 -8.88 16.08 -1.84
N ILE A 296 -10.20 16.23 -2.04
CA ILE A 296 -10.82 16.13 -3.36
C ILE A 296 -10.40 17.34 -4.20
N ILE A 297 -9.92 17.07 -5.42
CA ILE A 297 -9.71 18.10 -6.43
C ILE A 297 -11.07 18.50 -6.99
N ASN A 298 -11.47 19.75 -6.76
CA ASN A 298 -12.77 20.29 -7.14
C ASN A 298 -12.69 21.42 -8.19
N GLY A 299 -11.51 21.62 -8.76
CA GLY A 299 -11.29 22.60 -9.80
C GLY A 299 -9.88 22.58 -10.35
N THR A 300 -9.69 23.30 -11.44
CA THR A 300 -8.38 23.55 -12.05
C THR A 300 -8.37 24.86 -12.81
N LEU A 301 -7.18 25.39 -13.06
CA LEU A 301 -6.95 26.51 -13.96
C LEU A 301 -5.73 26.20 -14.82
N LEU A 302 -5.92 26.14 -16.13
CA LEU A 302 -4.90 25.82 -17.12
C LEU A 302 -4.01 27.02 -17.44
N ASN A 303 -4.44 28.24 -17.12
CA ASN A 303 -3.72 29.48 -17.45
C ASN A 303 -3.49 29.59 -18.96
N ALA A 304 -4.56 29.48 -19.74
CA ALA A 304 -4.51 29.78 -21.17
C ALA A 304 -4.14 31.26 -21.39
N PRO A 305 -3.40 31.58 -22.46
CA PRO A 305 -3.08 32.98 -22.75
C PRO A 305 -4.31 33.71 -23.27
N TYR A 306 -4.52 34.94 -22.81
CA TYR A 306 -5.46 35.88 -23.43
C TYR A 306 -4.92 36.44 -24.74
N ILE A 307 -5.75 36.45 -25.78
CA ILE A 307 -5.47 37.13 -27.05
C ILE A 307 -6.61 38.09 -27.38
N ASN A 308 -6.28 39.35 -27.65
CA ASN A 308 -7.26 40.37 -28.01
C ASN A 308 -7.65 40.26 -29.49
N GLN A 309 -8.90 39.90 -29.78
CA GLN A 309 -9.38 39.75 -31.17
C GLN A 309 -9.37 41.05 -31.99
N TYR A 310 -9.48 42.22 -31.33
CA TYR A 310 -9.55 43.52 -32.00
C TYR A 310 -8.23 43.92 -32.70
N GLN A 311 -7.18 43.11 -32.54
CA GLN A 311 -5.97 43.19 -33.35
C GLN A 311 -6.23 42.87 -34.84
N VAL A 312 -7.30 42.14 -35.15
CA VAL A 312 -7.61 41.70 -36.53
C VAL A 312 -9.04 42.01 -36.98
N GLY A 313 -10.02 42.12 -36.06
CA GLY A 313 -11.40 42.47 -36.44
C GLY A 313 -12.46 42.24 -35.36
N ASP A 314 -13.65 42.78 -35.63
CA ASP A 314 -14.80 42.71 -34.72
C ASP A 314 -15.42 41.31 -34.65
N MET A 315 -15.21 40.46 -35.66
CA MET A 315 -15.80 39.12 -35.81
C MET A 315 -14.73 38.03 -35.86
N ALA A 316 -13.80 38.04 -34.90
CA ALA A 316 -12.63 37.15 -34.87
C ALA A 316 -12.59 36.23 -33.64
N CYS A 317 -13.68 36.09 -32.89
CA CYS A 317 -13.72 35.37 -31.62
C CYS A 317 -13.42 33.87 -31.78
N GLU A 318 -13.92 33.19 -32.83
CA GLU A 318 -13.65 31.77 -33.05
C GLU A 318 -12.17 31.47 -33.32
N ALA A 319 -11.56 32.27 -34.21
CA ALA A 319 -10.14 32.13 -34.53
C ALA A 319 -9.26 32.44 -33.32
N THR A 320 -9.65 33.45 -32.54
CA THR A 320 -8.91 33.86 -31.35
C THR A 320 -9.00 32.82 -30.25
N ALA A 321 -10.22 32.39 -29.88
CA ALA A 321 -10.44 31.36 -28.86
C ALA A 321 -9.73 30.04 -29.22
N LEU A 322 -9.80 29.61 -30.49
CA LEU A 322 -9.07 28.42 -30.91
C LEU A 322 -7.55 28.59 -30.75
N LEU A 323 -7.00 29.77 -31.06
CA LEU A 323 -5.57 30.04 -30.92
C LEU A 323 -5.14 30.05 -29.45
N GLU A 324 -5.93 30.65 -28.55
CA GLU A 324 -5.69 30.63 -27.10
C GLU A 324 -5.62 29.18 -26.58
N ALA A 325 -6.60 28.35 -26.95
CA ALA A 325 -6.65 26.94 -26.58
C ALA A 325 -5.48 26.13 -27.15
N LEU A 326 -5.09 26.38 -28.42
CA LEU A 326 -3.92 25.77 -29.05
C LEU A 326 -2.62 26.17 -28.34
N HIS A 327 -2.44 27.45 -28.03
CA HIS A 327 -1.27 27.95 -27.33
C HIS A 327 -1.13 27.37 -25.92
N ASN A 328 -2.24 27.21 -25.19
CA ASN A 328 -2.24 26.57 -23.88
C ASN A 328 -1.69 25.13 -23.94
N LYS A 329 -2.06 24.35 -24.96
CA LYS A 329 -1.48 23.01 -25.22
C LYS A 329 -0.08 23.05 -25.85
N GLY A 330 0.45 24.23 -26.14
CA GLY A 330 1.74 24.42 -26.78
C GLY A 330 1.76 24.14 -28.28
N TYR A 331 0.60 24.06 -28.93
CA TYR A 331 0.45 24.02 -30.37
C TYR A 331 0.47 25.43 -30.97
N ALA A 332 0.55 25.51 -32.31
CA ALA A 332 0.46 26.76 -33.08
C ALA A 332 1.39 27.92 -32.63
N LYS A 333 2.45 27.67 -31.85
CA LYS A 333 3.31 28.71 -31.24
C LYS A 333 3.97 29.67 -32.24
N ASN A 334 4.03 29.30 -33.51
CA ASN A 334 4.58 30.12 -34.60
C ASN A 334 3.54 31.04 -35.26
N TYR A 335 2.29 31.02 -34.78
CA TYR A 335 1.22 31.89 -35.24
C TYR A 335 0.86 32.92 -34.17
N ASP A 336 0.75 34.16 -34.59
CA ASP A 336 -0.03 35.18 -33.89
C ASP A 336 -1.45 35.23 -34.48
N ILE A 337 -2.34 36.03 -33.89
CA ILE A 337 -3.71 36.14 -34.40
C ILE A 337 -3.76 36.69 -35.84
N GLN A 338 -2.81 37.54 -36.24
CA GLN A 338 -2.75 38.16 -37.57
C GLN A 338 -2.43 37.16 -38.68
N SER A 339 -1.55 36.20 -38.40
CA SER A 339 -1.18 35.11 -39.32
C SER A 339 -2.14 33.93 -39.22
N PHE A 340 -2.64 33.61 -38.03
CA PHE A 340 -3.55 32.49 -37.80
C PHE A 340 -4.89 32.67 -38.52
N ILE A 341 -5.54 33.83 -38.36
CA ILE A 341 -6.88 34.07 -38.90
C ILE A 341 -6.93 34.01 -40.44
N LYS A 342 -5.81 34.30 -41.12
CA LYS A 342 -5.69 34.19 -42.58
C LYS A 342 -5.77 32.75 -43.08
N THR A 343 -5.59 31.76 -42.21
CA THR A 343 -5.70 30.35 -42.54
C THR A 343 -7.11 29.79 -42.35
N MET A 344 -8.01 30.57 -41.74
CA MET A 344 -9.38 30.17 -41.43
C MET A 344 -10.17 29.93 -42.72
N PRO A 345 -10.88 28.80 -42.86
CA PRO A 345 -11.69 28.54 -44.04
C PRO A 345 -12.88 29.50 -44.07
N ILE A 346 -13.07 30.21 -45.18
CA ILE A 346 -14.24 31.08 -45.42
C ILE A 346 -15.26 30.31 -46.26
N ALA A 347 -16.51 30.27 -45.81
CA ALA A 347 -17.60 29.63 -46.53
C ALA A 347 -18.09 30.53 -47.67
N ALA A 348 -17.95 30.08 -48.92
CA ALA A 348 -18.37 30.85 -50.10
C ALA A 348 -19.88 31.16 -50.13
N ASN A 349 -20.70 30.30 -49.50
CA ASN A 349 -22.14 30.45 -49.37
C ASN A 349 -22.57 31.18 -48.07
N GLY A 350 -21.61 31.59 -47.23
CA GLY A 350 -21.88 32.21 -45.93
C GLY A 350 -22.50 31.25 -44.90
N ASN A 351 -22.42 29.93 -45.09
CA ASN A 351 -22.95 28.94 -44.17
C ASN A 351 -21.92 28.58 -43.08
N PRO A 352 -22.21 28.82 -41.79
CA PRO A 352 -21.28 28.51 -40.69
C PRO A 352 -20.96 27.01 -40.57
N ASN A 353 -21.76 26.13 -41.16
CA ASN A 353 -21.52 24.69 -41.19
C ASN A 353 -20.42 24.27 -42.17
N ASP A 354 -20.09 25.12 -43.15
CA ASP A 354 -19.11 24.81 -44.21
C ASP A 354 -17.76 25.54 -44.00
N GLY A 355 -17.74 26.56 -43.12
CA GLY A 355 -16.60 27.44 -42.86
C GLY A 355 -17.07 28.74 -42.20
N PHE A 356 -16.21 29.74 -42.07
CA PHE A 356 -16.59 31.04 -41.52
C PHE A 356 -17.50 31.82 -42.47
N GLY A 357 -18.65 32.26 -41.98
CA GLY A 357 -19.60 33.06 -42.75
C GLY A 357 -19.17 34.52 -42.89
N GLY A 358 -18.97 35.02 -44.11
CA GLY A 358 -18.65 36.43 -44.35
C GLY A 358 -17.19 36.79 -44.00
N GLY A 359 -16.96 38.03 -43.55
CA GLY A 359 -15.62 38.54 -43.20
C GLY A 359 -15.44 38.74 -41.70
N TYR A 360 -14.22 38.52 -41.20
CA TYR A 360 -13.88 38.67 -39.78
C TYR A 360 -13.65 40.13 -39.33
N GLN A 361 -13.42 41.04 -40.28
CA GLN A 361 -13.04 42.42 -39.97
C GLN A 361 -14.19 43.27 -39.44
N ARG A 362 -15.39 43.10 -40.02
CA ARG A 362 -16.58 43.91 -39.73
C ARG A 362 -17.85 43.08 -39.95
N VAL A 363 -18.91 43.43 -39.23
CA VAL A 363 -20.24 42.84 -39.41
C VAL A 363 -20.74 43.08 -40.84
N THR A 364 -21.21 42.02 -41.49
CA THR A 364 -21.86 42.07 -42.81
C THR A 364 -23.35 41.81 -42.66
N TYR A 365 -24.19 42.76 -43.07
CA TYR A 365 -25.63 42.65 -42.92
C TYR A 365 -26.19 41.42 -43.66
N GLY A 366 -27.07 40.67 -43.00
CA GLY A 366 -27.73 39.48 -43.57
C GLY A 366 -26.87 38.20 -43.61
N ILE A 367 -25.61 38.26 -43.19
CA ILE A 367 -24.72 37.10 -43.06
C ILE A 367 -24.53 36.79 -41.58
N PHE A 368 -24.54 35.51 -41.21
CA PHE A 368 -24.20 35.07 -39.86
C PHE A 368 -22.68 34.87 -39.78
N GLN A 369 -21.97 35.79 -39.13
CA GLN A 369 -20.50 35.68 -38.98
C GLN A 369 -20.13 34.73 -37.87
N SER A 370 -19.90 33.48 -38.24
CA SER A 370 -19.37 32.46 -37.35
C SER A 370 -18.84 31.28 -38.18
N ILE A 371 -18.05 30.43 -37.56
CA ILE A 371 -17.70 29.08 -38.03
C ILE A 371 -18.16 28.12 -36.94
N TYR A 372 -18.90 27.06 -37.28
CA TYR A 372 -19.43 26.13 -36.28
C TYR A 372 -18.41 25.06 -35.85
N PRO A 373 -18.67 24.31 -34.76
CA PRO A 373 -17.71 23.38 -34.18
C PRO A 373 -17.10 22.37 -35.15
N GLU A 374 -17.89 21.85 -36.10
CA GLU A 374 -17.41 20.87 -37.08
C GLU A 374 -16.33 21.43 -38.03
N PRO A 375 -16.59 22.52 -38.79
CA PRO A 375 -15.54 23.15 -39.60
C PRO A 375 -14.43 23.80 -38.76
N LEU A 376 -14.73 24.33 -37.56
CA LEU A 376 -13.71 24.84 -36.63
C LEU A 376 -12.73 23.74 -36.22
N THR A 377 -13.25 22.56 -35.88
CA THR A 377 -12.44 21.38 -35.54
C THR A 377 -11.59 20.93 -36.72
N LYS A 378 -12.19 20.78 -37.91
CA LYS A 378 -11.47 20.42 -39.14
C LYS A 378 -10.31 21.38 -39.43
N TRP A 379 -10.53 22.67 -39.26
CA TRP A 379 -9.47 23.66 -39.40
C TRP A 379 -8.40 23.53 -38.29
N GLY A 380 -8.82 23.43 -37.03
CA GLY A 380 -7.94 23.31 -35.87
C GLY A 380 -7.03 22.09 -35.88
N THR A 381 -7.49 20.95 -36.40
CA THR A 381 -6.69 19.72 -36.52
C THR A 381 -5.43 19.87 -37.38
N ARG A 382 -5.32 20.95 -38.18
CA ARG A 382 -4.11 21.29 -38.92
C ARG A 382 -2.97 21.79 -38.03
N PHE A 383 -3.26 22.19 -36.80
CA PHE A 383 -2.32 22.85 -35.89
C PHE A 383 -2.08 22.08 -34.59
N GLY A 384 -3.00 21.21 -34.19
CA GLY A 384 -2.92 20.43 -32.96
C GLY A 384 -3.99 19.34 -32.89
N ASN A 385 -4.06 18.63 -31.76
CA ASN A 385 -5.10 17.65 -31.51
C ASN A 385 -6.39 18.34 -31.08
N VAL A 386 -7.32 18.51 -32.01
CA VAL A 386 -8.58 19.25 -31.81
C VAL A 386 -9.75 18.32 -32.06
N GLN A 387 -10.76 18.34 -31.19
CA GLN A 387 -11.93 17.45 -31.28
C GLN A 387 -13.23 18.20 -31.05
N ASN A 388 -14.23 17.94 -31.89
CA ASN A 388 -15.59 18.42 -31.69
C ASN A 388 -16.23 17.59 -30.57
N ILE A 389 -16.61 18.25 -29.48
CA ILE A 389 -17.30 17.62 -28.34
C ILE A 389 -18.69 18.24 -28.12
N SER A 390 -19.28 18.79 -29.19
CA SER A 390 -20.61 19.38 -29.11
C SER A 390 -21.63 18.35 -28.60
N GLY A 391 -22.48 18.79 -27.65
CA GLY A 391 -23.40 17.93 -26.90
C GLY A 391 -22.89 17.57 -25.49
N ALA A 392 -21.61 17.79 -25.18
CA ALA A 392 -21.02 17.57 -23.86
C ALA A 392 -21.79 18.29 -22.74
N SER A 393 -21.97 17.62 -21.61
CA SER A 393 -22.52 18.22 -20.40
C SER A 393 -21.49 19.12 -19.69
N PRO A 394 -21.91 20.03 -18.80
CA PRO A 394 -20.96 20.79 -17.98
C PRO A 394 -19.97 19.90 -17.20
N ALA A 395 -20.40 18.73 -16.74
CA ALA A 395 -19.53 17.75 -16.08
C ALA A 395 -18.47 17.18 -17.04
N ASP A 396 -18.83 16.93 -18.31
CA ASP A 396 -17.86 16.51 -19.33
C ASP A 396 -16.83 17.62 -19.61
N LEU A 397 -17.24 18.90 -19.60
CA LEU A 397 -16.33 20.04 -19.74
C LEU A 397 -15.34 20.09 -18.56
N GLN A 398 -15.83 19.98 -17.32
CA GLN A 398 -14.98 19.94 -16.13
C GLN A 398 -13.98 18.78 -16.19
N ASN A 399 -14.40 17.61 -16.66
CA ASN A 399 -13.51 16.48 -16.86
C ASN A 399 -12.42 16.76 -17.92
N GLN A 400 -12.74 17.46 -19.01
CA GLN A 400 -11.71 17.87 -19.98
C GLN A 400 -10.71 18.85 -19.35
N LEU A 401 -11.19 19.83 -18.60
CA LEU A 401 -10.34 20.81 -17.91
C LEU A 401 -9.41 20.13 -16.90
N LEU A 402 -9.92 19.21 -16.06
CA LEU A 402 -9.09 18.43 -15.13
C LEU A 402 -7.96 17.67 -15.85
N ASN A 403 -8.25 17.15 -17.04
CA ASN A 403 -7.28 16.44 -17.86
C ASN A 403 -6.32 17.37 -18.63
N GLY A 404 -6.33 18.68 -18.36
CA GLY A 404 -5.40 19.62 -18.97
C GLY A 404 -5.82 20.07 -20.36
N ASN A 405 -7.11 20.02 -20.69
CA ASN A 405 -7.61 20.30 -22.05
C ASN A 405 -8.52 21.55 -22.06
N PRO A 406 -8.07 22.68 -22.65
CA PRO A 406 -8.90 23.86 -22.81
C PRO A 406 -9.99 23.64 -23.86
N ILE A 407 -11.08 24.39 -23.74
CA ILE A 407 -12.30 24.16 -24.51
C ILE A 407 -12.80 25.46 -25.11
N VAL A 408 -12.91 25.51 -26.43
CA VAL A 408 -13.62 26.58 -27.13
C VAL A 408 -15.12 26.31 -27.04
N VAL A 409 -15.89 27.27 -26.54
CA VAL A 409 -17.34 27.16 -26.36
C VAL A 409 -18.08 28.31 -27.01
N TYR A 410 -19.34 28.05 -27.37
CA TYR A 410 -20.25 29.04 -27.95
C TYR A 410 -21.31 29.38 -26.90
N VAL A 411 -21.31 30.63 -26.49
CA VAL A 411 -22.20 31.20 -25.47
C VAL A 411 -22.89 32.44 -26.04
N THR A 412 -23.65 33.15 -25.24
CA THR A 412 -24.28 34.42 -25.59
C THR A 412 -23.43 35.58 -25.07
N MET A 413 -23.28 36.61 -25.89
CA MET A 413 -22.57 37.82 -25.55
C MET A 413 -23.15 38.43 -24.25
N HIS A 414 -22.26 38.78 -23.32
CA HIS A 414 -22.60 39.27 -21.97
C HIS A 414 -23.54 38.36 -21.18
N TRP A 415 -23.58 37.06 -21.48
CA TRP A 415 -24.44 36.09 -20.80
C TRP A 415 -25.95 36.41 -20.93
N ALA A 416 -26.32 37.19 -21.96
CA ALA A 416 -27.69 37.64 -22.19
C ALA A 416 -28.59 36.53 -22.74
N ALA A 417 -29.90 36.77 -22.77
CA ALA A 417 -30.85 35.87 -23.42
C ALA A 417 -30.54 35.70 -24.93
N PRO A 418 -30.77 34.51 -25.52
CA PRO A 418 -30.49 34.29 -26.94
C PRO A 418 -31.39 35.14 -27.83
N GLN A 419 -30.78 35.75 -28.86
CA GLN A 419 -31.47 36.45 -29.93
C GLN A 419 -31.42 35.59 -31.19
N TYR A 420 -32.55 35.07 -31.64
CA TYR A 420 -32.58 34.16 -32.78
C TYR A 420 -32.66 34.91 -34.11
N GLY A 421 -31.87 34.44 -35.09
CA GLY A 421 -31.94 34.89 -36.48
C GLY A 421 -32.29 33.75 -37.41
N HIS A 422 -33.06 34.06 -38.46
CA HIS A 422 -33.43 33.10 -39.49
C HIS A 422 -32.60 33.33 -40.74
N TYR A 423 -31.89 32.30 -41.14
CA TYR A 423 -31.03 32.26 -42.31
C TYR A 423 -31.49 31.13 -43.23
N TRP A 424 -31.08 31.18 -44.50
CA TRP A 424 -31.47 30.15 -45.48
C TRP A 424 -31.01 28.74 -45.09
N TRP A 425 -29.94 28.62 -44.30
CA TRP A 425 -29.40 27.36 -43.78
C TRP A 425 -30.00 26.94 -42.43
N GLY A 426 -30.79 27.78 -41.77
CA GLY A 426 -31.42 27.47 -40.49
C GLY A 426 -31.45 28.63 -39.48
N THR A 427 -31.58 28.30 -38.19
CA THR A 427 -31.70 29.27 -37.11
C THR A 427 -30.38 29.47 -36.36
N GLY A 428 -29.85 30.68 -36.43
CA GLY A 428 -28.67 31.15 -35.69
C GLY A 428 -29.04 31.83 -34.37
N VAL A 429 -28.04 32.02 -33.51
CA VAL A 429 -28.13 32.88 -32.31
C VAL A 429 -27.28 34.12 -32.60
N ASN A 430 -27.92 35.24 -32.93
CA ASN A 430 -27.28 36.45 -33.44
C ASN A 430 -26.34 37.10 -32.43
N ASN A 431 -26.61 36.94 -31.13
CA ASN A 431 -25.72 37.36 -30.06
C ASN A 431 -24.83 36.22 -29.56
N SER A 432 -24.50 35.24 -30.42
CA SER A 432 -23.51 34.21 -30.11
C SER A 432 -22.13 34.83 -29.95
N HIS A 433 -21.36 34.33 -28.98
CA HIS A 433 -19.99 34.71 -28.71
C HIS A 433 -19.15 33.47 -28.41
N VAL A 434 -17.89 33.49 -28.81
CA VAL A 434 -17.00 32.31 -28.74
C VAL A 434 -15.77 32.64 -27.91
N MET A 435 -15.45 31.77 -26.97
CA MET A 435 -14.40 32.00 -25.98
C MET A 435 -13.75 30.68 -25.56
N THR A 436 -12.57 30.77 -24.94
CA THR A 436 -11.89 29.62 -24.37
C THR A 436 -12.26 29.47 -22.90
N VAL A 437 -12.70 28.29 -22.49
CA VAL A 437 -12.78 27.89 -21.09
C VAL A 437 -11.50 27.13 -20.75
N ASP A 438 -10.79 27.59 -19.75
CA ASP A 438 -9.50 27.03 -19.33
C ASP A 438 -9.47 26.72 -17.83
N GLY A 439 -10.59 26.86 -17.12
CA GLY A 439 -10.64 26.51 -15.71
C GLY A 439 -12.03 26.45 -15.14
N TYR A 440 -12.13 25.81 -13.98
CA TYR A 440 -13.32 25.83 -13.14
C TYR A 440 -12.94 25.66 -11.69
N ARG A 441 -13.84 26.09 -10.80
CA ARG A 441 -13.78 25.85 -9.35
C ARG A 441 -15.22 25.84 -8.81
N PRO A 442 -15.47 25.53 -7.53
CA PRO A 442 -16.82 25.49 -6.99
C PRO A 442 -17.63 26.76 -7.35
N GLY A 443 -18.68 26.57 -8.15
CA GLY A 443 -19.61 27.63 -8.55
C GLY A 443 -19.14 28.58 -9.67
N GLN A 444 -17.98 28.38 -10.30
CA GLN A 444 -17.46 29.28 -11.33
C GLN A 444 -16.65 28.56 -12.43
N TYR A 445 -16.65 29.15 -13.63
CA TYR A 445 -15.71 28.82 -14.72
C TYR A 445 -14.77 30.00 -14.96
N HIS A 446 -13.56 29.69 -15.40
CA HIS A 446 -12.62 30.70 -15.91
C HIS A 446 -12.66 30.70 -17.42
N VAL A 447 -12.69 31.89 -18.01
CA VAL A 447 -12.73 32.08 -19.46
C VAL A 447 -11.66 33.06 -19.89
N GLU A 448 -11.03 32.75 -21.01
CA GLU A 448 -10.32 33.70 -21.86
C GLU A 448 -11.30 34.18 -22.93
N ASP A 449 -11.80 35.40 -22.75
CA ASP A 449 -12.78 36.02 -23.63
C ASP A 449 -12.04 36.92 -24.64
N PRO A 450 -12.01 36.57 -25.94
CA PRO A 450 -11.30 37.35 -26.96
C PRO A 450 -11.69 38.83 -27.03
N ALA A 451 -12.91 39.17 -26.61
CA ALA A 451 -13.46 40.53 -26.58
C ALA A 451 -13.44 41.18 -25.19
N GLY A 452 -13.25 40.39 -24.12
CA GLY A 452 -13.49 40.78 -22.73
C GLY A 452 -12.33 40.56 -21.75
N GLY A 453 -11.26 39.86 -22.15
CA GLY A 453 -10.13 39.51 -21.28
C GLY A 453 -10.35 38.24 -20.45
N SER A 454 -9.46 38.00 -19.48
CA SER A 454 -9.50 36.83 -18.60
C SER A 454 -10.35 37.09 -17.35
N TYR A 455 -11.35 36.25 -17.07
CA TYR A 455 -12.17 36.41 -15.86
C TYR A 455 -12.90 35.14 -15.42
N TRP A 456 -13.34 35.15 -14.15
CA TRP A 456 -14.24 34.13 -13.58
C TRP A 456 -15.70 34.53 -13.79
N VAL A 457 -16.50 33.60 -14.32
CA VAL A 457 -17.95 33.72 -14.48
C VAL A 457 -18.68 32.74 -13.57
N SER A 458 -19.87 33.10 -13.07
CA SER A 458 -20.69 32.17 -12.29
C SER A 458 -21.10 30.96 -13.14
N ALA A 459 -21.09 29.77 -12.52
CA ALA A 459 -21.48 28.54 -13.19
C ALA A 459 -22.91 28.62 -13.74
N SER A 460 -23.83 29.27 -13.03
CA SER A 460 -25.20 29.43 -13.52
C SER A 460 -25.28 30.30 -14.79
N SER A 461 -24.56 31.42 -14.85
CA SER A 461 -24.53 32.28 -16.06
C SER A 461 -23.90 31.54 -17.24
N PHE A 462 -22.76 30.87 -17.00
CA PHE A 462 -22.06 30.10 -18.03
C PHE A 462 -22.94 28.96 -18.56
N GLU A 463 -23.46 28.11 -17.67
CA GLU A 463 -24.19 26.91 -18.04
C GLU A 463 -25.54 27.24 -18.68
N ASN A 464 -26.26 28.28 -18.22
CA ASN A 464 -27.50 28.73 -18.87
C ASN A 464 -27.24 29.14 -20.33
N SER A 465 -26.10 29.79 -20.57
CA SER A 465 -25.72 30.25 -21.89
C SER A 465 -25.22 29.11 -22.79
N TYR A 466 -24.27 28.31 -22.30
CA TYR A 466 -23.72 27.15 -23.00
C TYR A 466 -24.81 26.14 -23.39
N ASN A 467 -25.78 25.87 -22.49
CA ASN A 467 -26.82 24.88 -22.74
C ASN A 467 -27.80 25.25 -23.87
N ILE A 468 -27.77 26.47 -24.40
CA ILE A 468 -28.61 26.88 -25.55
C ILE A 468 -28.23 26.08 -26.80
N LYS A 469 -26.93 25.81 -27.01
CA LYS A 469 -26.42 25.07 -28.19
C LYS A 469 -25.56 23.86 -27.83
N ARG A 470 -24.89 23.86 -26.68
CA ARG A 470 -23.86 22.89 -26.29
C ARG A 470 -22.80 22.69 -27.35
N PHE A 471 -22.40 23.77 -28.01
CA PHE A 471 -21.34 23.76 -29.01
C PHE A 471 -20.00 23.90 -28.31
N ALA A 472 -19.11 22.93 -28.52
CA ALA A 472 -17.82 22.89 -27.87
C ALA A 472 -16.77 22.17 -28.73
N VAL A 473 -15.55 22.69 -28.71
CA VAL A 473 -14.37 22.12 -29.35
C VAL A 473 -13.25 22.06 -28.33
N VAL A 474 -12.69 20.89 -28.07
CA VAL A 474 -11.60 20.70 -27.11
C VAL A 474 -10.26 20.58 -27.82
N VAL A 475 -9.20 21.12 -27.21
CA VAL A 475 -7.82 20.94 -27.64
C VAL A 475 -7.09 20.04 -26.64
N LYS A 476 -6.49 18.93 -27.11
CA LYS A 476 -5.95 17.85 -26.27
C LYS A 476 -4.43 17.72 -26.29
#